data_AF-A0A4R7UWB6-F1
#
_entry.id   AF-A0A4R7UWB6-F1
#
_cell.length_a   1.000
_cell.length_b   1.000
_cell.length_c   1.000
_cell.angle_alpha   90.00
_cell.angle_beta   90.00
_cell.angle_gamma   90.00
#
_symmetry.space_group_name_H-M   'P 1'
#
loop_
_entity.id
_entity.type
_entity.pdbx_description
1 polymer ?
#
loop_
_entity_poly.entity_id
_entity_poly.type
_entity_poly.pdbx_seq_one_letter_code
_entity_poly.pdbx_strand_id
1 'polypeptide(L)'
;MPDGESADPRVPRFDTVLRGYNPRQVNERVTRLSFDLSHAAKSRDEAVAKVAELTKALGSSQQQLQDSKEQLHRITVNPTSTEAMSERQRLMWQLAEEEIAEFKRNADEYDRSTRADADEYSHSTRAKADTHASGTREEADNYAAQTRREADQHAAEIRKKADEYTTRTKKAADDYAAGVKAEAQAYAKDQKAKQDAITAQLTERRKTLEAEYAKNHATLENEYEQLRARNATEHEHLMAEARTEIERATKANETRIAQLDGEAKQRRDARDAEALKQRELMDSKAAEKRASLEQETENALNQRRAELERELNERAAVAKDRAAKIVGDAERGAAKVRETVSAERADSEQQIAQREAAAKARAAKIVGEAEVEAGRVREVVATEQTEAEKQISARQQAAQQQAAKIVDEAKKRTDEAERALAEKKRSVEQNLAELEAMAQQQADKTVADADARSQASDKALAAKQTQVERELNEQQANAKIRAAKIVEDAEQRLAEAADRIRQADEFERRVSENVNTTYGILEDAKRHFAAVHKASAAQSGPAQPRGTQPQPVKTPVNGAK
;
A
#
# COMPACT_ATOMS: atom_id res chain seq x y z
N MET A 1 -73.17 93.29 -24.54
CA MET A 1 -72.76 91.87 -24.54
C MET A 1 -74.03 91.06 -24.33
N PRO A 2 -74.43 90.18 -25.26
CA PRO A 2 -73.83 89.90 -26.58
C PRO A 2 -73.82 91.15 -27.51
N ASP A 3 -73.19 91.23 -28.69
CA ASP A 3 -72.72 90.26 -29.71
C ASP A 3 -73.82 89.69 -30.63
N GLY A 4 -73.65 89.82 -31.96
CA GLY A 4 -74.69 89.52 -32.95
C GLY A 4 -74.43 90.09 -34.36
N GLU A 5 -73.25 89.83 -34.92
CA GLU A 5 -72.84 90.33 -36.24
C GLU A 5 -73.70 89.74 -37.38
N SER A 6 -74.22 90.61 -38.27
CA SER A 6 -75.16 90.22 -39.33
C SER A 6 -74.78 90.83 -40.69
N ALA A 7 -73.77 90.22 -41.32
CA ALA A 7 -73.34 90.57 -42.68
C ALA A 7 -74.17 89.82 -43.74
N ASP A 8 -74.81 90.55 -44.66
CA ASP A 8 -75.44 89.96 -45.86
C ASP A 8 -74.35 89.40 -46.81
N PRO A 9 -74.31 88.07 -47.05
CA PRO A 9 -73.25 87.44 -47.84
C PRO A 9 -73.39 87.65 -49.36
N ARG A 10 -74.45 88.31 -49.85
CA ARG A 10 -74.72 88.45 -51.30
C ARG A 10 -73.98 89.60 -51.99
N VAL A 11 -73.42 90.54 -51.23
CA VAL A 11 -72.61 91.65 -51.77
C VAL A 11 -71.19 91.54 -51.22
N PRO A 12 -70.19 91.12 -52.01
CA PRO A 12 -68.80 91.08 -51.56
C PRO A 12 -68.34 92.50 -51.24
N ARG A 13 -68.12 92.79 -49.95
CA ARG A 13 -67.50 94.05 -49.52
C ARG A 13 -65.99 93.91 -49.72
N PHE A 14 -65.40 94.86 -50.43
CA PHE A 14 -63.94 95.00 -50.52
C PHE A 14 -63.47 95.91 -49.39
N ASP A 15 -62.34 95.59 -48.77
CA ASP A 15 -61.78 96.43 -47.70
C ASP A 15 -61.38 97.79 -48.26
N THR A 16 -61.58 98.86 -47.50
CA THR A 16 -61.16 100.21 -47.89
C THR A 16 -59.81 100.56 -47.29
N VAL A 17 -58.87 100.97 -48.14
CA VAL A 17 -57.59 101.57 -47.78
C VAL A 17 -57.68 103.09 -47.90
N LEU A 18 -56.62 103.81 -47.49
CA LEU A 18 -56.54 105.28 -47.45
C LEU A 18 -56.82 106.01 -48.78
N ARG A 19 -56.98 105.28 -49.89
CA ARG A 19 -57.37 105.83 -51.20
C ARG A 19 -58.36 104.94 -51.97
N GLY A 20 -59.37 104.39 -51.29
CA GLY A 20 -60.48 103.64 -51.89
C GLY A 20 -60.45 102.14 -51.62
N TYR A 21 -61.24 101.35 -52.37
CA TYR A 21 -61.28 99.89 -52.23
C TYR A 21 -59.94 99.22 -52.55
N ASN A 22 -59.62 98.14 -51.83
CA ASN A 22 -58.41 97.36 -51.99
C ASN A 22 -58.34 96.72 -53.40
N PRO A 23 -57.47 97.21 -54.30
CA PRO A 23 -57.49 96.80 -55.71
C PRO A 23 -57.10 95.33 -55.89
N ARG A 24 -56.35 94.75 -54.95
CA ARG A 24 -56.00 93.32 -54.99
C ARG A 24 -57.23 92.43 -54.82
N GLN A 25 -58.09 92.73 -53.84
CA GLN A 25 -59.31 91.97 -53.60
C GLN A 25 -60.33 92.11 -54.74
N VAL A 26 -60.47 93.33 -55.29
CA VAL A 26 -61.31 93.59 -56.47
C VAL A 26 -60.82 92.76 -57.66
N ASN A 27 -59.54 92.86 -58.01
CA ASN A 27 -58.96 92.15 -59.16
C ASN A 27 -59.03 90.63 -58.98
N GLU A 28 -58.79 90.11 -57.77
CA GLU A 28 -58.91 88.68 -57.47
C GLU A 28 -60.36 88.18 -57.63
N ARG A 29 -61.36 88.94 -57.14
CA ARG A 29 -62.77 88.56 -57.28
C ARG A 29 -63.27 88.69 -58.72
N VAL A 30 -62.86 89.73 -59.45
CA VAL A 30 -63.17 89.89 -60.89
C VAL A 30 -62.55 88.74 -61.69
N THR A 31 -61.28 88.39 -61.44
CA THR A 31 -60.61 87.27 -62.12
C THR A 31 -61.33 85.94 -61.86
N ARG A 32 -61.74 85.68 -60.61
CA ARG A 32 -62.56 84.49 -60.28
C ARG A 32 -63.90 84.52 -61.02
N LEU A 33 -64.66 85.62 -60.97
CA LEU A 33 -65.94 85.72 -61.66
C LEU A 33 -65.82 85.57 -63.19
N SER A 34 -64.76 86.08 -63.81
CA SER A 34 -64.48 85.88 -65.24
C SER A 34 -64.15 84.41 -65.57
N PHE A 35 -63.43 83.71 -64.67
CA PHE A 35 -63.16 82.28 -64.79
C PHE A 35 -64.44 81.44 -64.60
N ASP A 36 -65.24 81.76 -63.59
CA ASP A 36 -66.52 81.12 -63.27
C ASP A 36 -67.50 81.24 -64.45
N LEU A 37 -67.62 82.45 -65.02
CA LEU A 37 -68.44 82.70 -66.23
C LEU A 37 -67.90 81.99 -67.47
N SER A 38 -66.56 81.90 -67.64
CA SER A 38 -65.97 81.14 -68.74
C SER A 38 -66.25 79.64 -68.64
N HIS A 39 -66.19 79.08 -67.43
CA HIS A 39 -66.57 77.68 -67.18
C HIS A 39 -68.07 77.44 -67.36
N ALA A 40 -68.93 78.33 -66.88
CA ALA A 40 -70.37 78.23 -67.07
C ALA A 40 -70.77 78.31 -68.56
N ALA A 41 -70.12 79.18 -69.34
CA ALA A 41 -70.33 79.27 -70.79
C ALA A 41 -69.90 77.98 -71.50
N LYS A 42 -68.70 77.45 -71.22
CA LYS A 42 -68.23 76.16 -71.78
C LYS A 42 -69.18 75.01 -71.44
N SER A 43 -69.57 74.89 -70.17
CA SER A 43 -70.49 73.84 -69.69
C SER A 43 -71.87 73.92 -70.39
N ARG A 44 -72.41 75.13 -70.59
CA ARG A 44 -73.61 75.36 -71.40
C ARG A 44 -73.42 74.90 -72.85
N ASP A 45 -72.30 75.27 -73.47
CA ASP A 45 -72.06 75.01 -74.89
C ASP A 45 -71.81 73.50 -75.16
N GLU A 46 -71.13 72.82 -74.23
CA GLU A 46 -71.04 71.35 -74.19
C GLU A 46 -72.41 70.66 -74.01
N ALA A 47 -73.28 71.21 -73.16
CA ALA A 47 -74.63 70.68 -72.95
C ALA A 47 -75.51 70.86 -74.21
N VAL A 48 -75.42 72.01 -74.88
CA VAL A 48 -76.11 72.27 -76.15
C VAL A 48 -75.61 71.33 -77.25
N ALA A 49 -74.30 71.07 -77.33
CA ALA A 49 -73.74 70.09 -78.26
C ALA A 49 -74.31 68.67 -78.02
N LYS A 50 -74.33 68.20 -76.77
CA LYS A 50 -74.90 66.90 -76.39
C LYS A 50 -76.40 66.79 -76.71
N VAL A 51 -77.18 67.88 -76.53
CA VAL A 51 -78.59 67.91 -76.93
C VAL A 51 -78.75 67.81 -78.45
N ALA A 52 -77.89 68.45 -79.25
CA ALA A 52 -77.92 68.33 -80.70
C ALA A 52 -77.54 66.91 -81.18
N GLU A 53 -76.55 66.27 -80.57
CA GLU A 53 -76.16 64.89 -80.83
C GLU A 53 -77.29 63.90 -80.51
N LEU A 54 -77.91 64.01 -79.32
CA LEU A 54 -79.05 63.18 -78.93
C LEU A 54 -80.27 63.39 -79.84
N THR A 55 -80.52 64.63 -80.26
CA THR A 55 -81.59 64.95 -81.23
C THR A 55 -81.34 64.28 -82.58
N LYS A 56 -80.10 64.30 -83.06
CA LYS A 56 -79.69 63.61 -84.30
C LYS A 56 -79.84 62.09 -84.18
N ALA A 57 -79.37 61.51 -83.06
CA ALA A 57 -79.47 60.08 -82.79
C ALA A 57 -80.93 59.60 -82.72
N LEU A 58 -81.80 60.36 -82.05
CA LEU A 58 -83.24 60.10 -81.99
C LEU A 58 -83.88 60.16 -83.38
N GLY A 59 -83.54 61.18 -84.19
CA GLY A 59 -84.01 61.29 -85.58
C GLY A 59 -83.62 60.09 -86.43
N SER A 60 -82.36 59.63 -86.36
CA SER A 60 -81.93 58.42 -87.07
C SER A 60 -82.63 57.14 -86.57
N SER A 61 -82.86 57.01 -85.26
CA SER A 61 -83.58 55.87 -84.68
C SER A 61 -85.05 55.85 -85.10
N GLN A 62 -85.70 57.01 -85.15
CA GLN A 62 -87.08 57.15 -85.64
C GLN A 62 -87.20 56.81 -87.13
N GLN A 63 -86.24 57.22 -87.97
CA GLN A 63 -86.22 56.82 -89.38
C GLN A 63 -86.03 55.31 -89.54
N GLN A 64 -85.04 54.72 -88.85
CA GLN A 64 -84.80 53.27 -88.87
C GLN A 64 -86.04 52.47 -88.45
N LEU A 65 -86.77 52.93 -87.41
CA LEU A 65 -88.02 52.31 -86.99
C LEU A 65 -89.15 52.44 -88.02
N GLN A 66 -89.20 53.53 -88.80
CA GLN A 66 -90.15 53.67 -89.91
C GLN A 66 -89.77 52.74 -91.08
N ASP A 67 -88.50 52.73 -91.48
CA ASP A 67 -87.97 51.87 -92.56
C ASP A 67 -88.23 50.39 -92.26
N SER A 68 -87.90 49.92 -91.05
CA SER A 68 -88.16 48.55 -90.60
C SER A 68 -89.66 48.24 -90.51
N LYS A 69 -90.49 49.20 -90.10
CA LYS A 69 -91.96 49.02 -90.07
C LYS A 69 -92.54 48.90 -91.47
N GLU A 70 -92.03 49.66 -92.43
CA GLU A 70 -92.42 49.50 -93.84
C GLU A 70 -91.98 48.16 -94.43
N GLN A 71 -90.75 47.71 -94.15
CA GLN A 71 -90.27 46.39 -94.57
C GLN A 71 -91.17 45.27 -94.03
N LEU A 72 -91.43 45.26 -92.71
CA LEU A 72 -92.36 44.31 -92.09
C LEU A 72 -93.76 44.38 -92.70
N HIS A 73 -94.26 45.59 -93.01
CA HIS A 73 -95.57 45.77 -93.65
C HIS A 73 -95.61 45.18 -95.08
N ARG A 74 -94.56 45.36 -95.89
CA ARG A 74 -94.44 44.76 -97.24
C ARG A 74 -94.46 43.23 -97.17
N ILE A 75 -93.65 42.65 -96.28
CA ILE A 75 -93.56 41.19 -96.04
C ILE A 75 -94.90 40.61 -95.53
N THR A 76 -95.64 41.39 -94.72
CA THR A 76 -96.92 40.95 -94.13
C THR A 76 -98.08 41.01 -95.11
N VAL A 77 -98.16 42.04 -95.95
CA VAL A 77 -99.31 42.28 -96.83
C VAL A 77 -99.28 41.43 -98.10
N ASN A 78 -98.09 41.15 -98.67
CA ASN A 78 -97.95 40.32 -99.88
C ASN A 78 -96.97 39.15 -99.66
N PRO A 79 -97.30 38.18 -98.78
CA PRO A 79 -96.37 37.13 -98.33
C PRO A 79 -95.92 36.15 -99.43
N THR A 80 -96.57 36.14 -100.60
CA THR A 80 -96.25 35.31 -101.78
C THR A 80 -95.55 36.08 -102.90
N SER A 81 -95.25 37.38 -102.72
CA SER A 81 -94.40 38.11 -103.66
C SER A 81 -92.99 37.53 -103.67
N THR A 82 -92.34 37.54 -104.84
CA THR A 82 -90.93 37.12 -104.98
C THR A 82 -90.00 37.95 -104.08
N GLU A 83 -90.23 39.25 -104.01
CA GLU A 83 -89.49 40.17 -103.15
C GLU A 83 -89.67 39.82 -101.67
N ALA A 84 -90.92 39.64 -101.21
CA ALA A 84 -91.22 39.28 -99.82
C ALA A 84 -90.68 37.89 -99.42
N MET A 85 -90.62 36.95 -100.38
CA MET A 85 -89.98 35.64 -100.18
C MET A 85 -88.45 35.77 -100.09
N SER A 86 -87.81 36.59 -100.92
CA SER A 86 -86.37 36.85 -100.82
C SER A 86 -85.99 37.63 -99.55
N GLU A 87 -86.80 38.59 -99.11
CA GLU A 87 -86.64 39.29 -97.83
C GLU A 87 -86.82 38.34 -96.64
N ARG A 88 -87.84 37.47 -96.67
CA ARG A 88 -88.02 36.40 -95.67
C ARG A 88 -86.85 35.42 -95.65
N GLN A 89 -86.34 35.01 -96.82
CA GLN A 89 -85.19 34.11 -96.92
C GLN A 89 -83.92 34.77 -96.36
N ARG A 90 -83.72 36.07 -96.62
CA ARG A 90 -82.64 36.87 -96.02
C ARG A 90 -82.77 36.97 -94.50
N LEU A 91 -83.98 37.22 -93.97
CA LEU A 91 -84.23 37.22 -92.53
C LEU A 91 -83.98 35.84 -91.90
N MET A 92 -84.37 34.75 -92.56
CA MET A 92 -84.07 33.39 -92.10
C MET A 92 -82.57 33.07 -92.14
N TRP A 93 -81.82 33.57 -93.14
CA TRP A 93 -80.36 33.47 -93.14
C TRP A 93 -79.70 34.32 -92.06
N GLN A 94 -80.20 35.53 -91.78
CA GLN A 94 -79.70 36.35 -90.67
C GLN A 94 -79.97 35.70 -89.31
N LEU A 95 -81.17 35.14 -89.10
CA LEU A 95 -81.50 34.38 -87.90
C LEU A 95 -80.61 33.14 -87.76
N ALA A 96 -80.37 32.40 -88.85
CA ALA A 96 -79.46 31.25 -88.83
C ALA A 96 -77.99 31.64 -88.56
N GLU A 97 -77.52 32.79 -89.07
CA GLU A 97 -76.18 33.33 -88.76
C GLU A 97 -76.08 33.75 -87.29
N GLU A 98 -77.15 34.34 -86.73
CA GLU A 98 -77.26 34.69 -85.30
C GLU A 98 -77.31 33.44 -84.41
N GLU A 99 -78.12 32.43 -84.74
CA GLU A 99 -78.14 31.12 -84.06
C GLU A 99 -76.77 30.43 -84.13
N ILE A 100 -76.10 30.42 -85.29
CA ILE A 100 -74.74 29.87 -85.45
C ILE A 100 -73.72 30.66 -84.62
N ALA A 101 -73.86 31.99 -84.50
CA ALA A 101 -73.02 32.81 -83.64
C ALA A 101 -73.28 32.54 -82.15
N GLU A 102 -74.53 32.29 -81.75
CA GLU A 102 -74.90 31.89 -80.39
C GLU A 102 -74.38 30.49 -80.06
N PHE A 103 -74.57 29.48 -80.92
CA PHE A 103 -73.98 28.15 -80.75
C PHE A 103 -72.45 28.20 -80.61
N LYS A 104 -71.77 29.06 -81.38
CA LYS A 104 -70.31 29.27 -81.24
C LYS A 104 -69.94 29.91 -79.90
N ARG A 105 -70.69 30.91 -79.41
CA ARG A 105 -70.45 31.49 -78.07
C ARG A 105 -70.68 30.48 -76.96
N ASN A 106 -71.78 29.73 -77.03
CA ASN A 106 -72.12 28.72 -76.03
C ASN A 106 -71.11 27.58 -76.01
N ALA A 107 -70.58 27.18 -77.18
CA ALA A 107 -69.47 26.25 -77.28
C ALA A 107 -68.18 26.83 -76.68
N ASP A 108 -67.79 28.05 -77.07
CA ASP A 108 -66.62 28.77 -76.52
C ASP A 108 -66.67 28.92 -74.98
N GLU A 109 -67.84 29.20 -74.42
CA GLU A 109 -68.05 29.33 -72.98
C GLU A 109 -68.01 27.97 -72.26
N TYR A 110 -68.61 26.93 -72.86
CA TYR A 110 -68.51 25.56 -72.35
C TYR A 110 -67.05 25.05 -72.36
N ASP A 111 -66.31 25.31 -73.44
CA ASP A 111 -64.89 24.96 -73.56
C ASP A 111 -64.03 25.71 -72.54
N ARG A 112 -64.35 26.97 -72.24
CA ARG A 112 -63.68 27.77 -71.20
C ARG A 112 -64.00 27.27 -69.79
N SER A 113 -65.27 26.96 -69.47
CA SER A 113 -65.64 26.39 -68.17
C SER A 113 -64.91 25.06 -67.97
N THR A 114 -65.07 24.12 -68.90
CA THR A 114 -64.47 22.78 -68.82
C THR A 114 -62.96 22.81 -68.60
N ARG A 115 -62.25 23.78 -69.20
CA ARG A 115 -60.81 24.00 -68.97
C ARG A 115 -60.53 24.63 -67.60
N ALA A 116 -61.27 25.66 -67.20
CA ALA A 116 -61.13 26.29 -65.88
C ALA A 116 -61.41 25.30 -64.73
N ASP A 117 -62.47 24.51 -64.85
CA ASP A 117 -62.85 23.46 -63.89
C ASP A 117 -61.75 22.38 -63.79
N ALA A 118 -61.15 21.98 -64.92
CA ALA A 118 -60.05 21.01 -64.97
C ALA A 118 -58.72 21.57 -64.43
N ASP A 119 -58.42 22.84 -64.70
CA ASP A 119 -57.23 23.54 -64.17
C ASP A 119 -57.38 23.76 -62.66
N GLU A 120 -58.54 24.19 -62.16
CA GLU A 120 -58.79 24.35 -60.72
C GLU A 120 -58.75 23.00 -59.99
N TYR A 121 -59.35 21.94 -60.55
CA TYR A 121 -59.21 20.59 -60.00
C TYR A 121 -57.75 20.13 -59.95
N SER A 122 -56.97 20.41 -61.00
CA SER A 122 -55.54 20.08 -61.08
C SER A 122 -54.72 20.87 -60.04
N HIS A 123 -54.98 22.16 -59.88
CA HIS A 123 -54.35 23.01 -58.87
C HIS A 123 -54.72 22.58 -57.45
N SER A 124 -56.01 22.32 -57.19
CA SER A 124 -56.51 21.84 -55.89
C SER A 124 -55.87 20.51 -55.50
N THR A 125 -55.75 19.59 -56.45
CA THR A 125 -55.13 18.26 -56.24
C THR A 125 -53.63 18.37 -55.96
N ARG A 126 -52.90 19.20 -56.72
CA ARG A 126 -51.47 19.48 -56.46
C ARG A 126 -51.26 20.13 -55.10
N ALA A 127 -51.99 21.20 -54.77
CA ALA A 127 -51.86 21.89 -53.50
C ALA A 127 -52.14 20.97 -52.28
N LYS A 128 -53.12 20.06 -52.39
CA LYS A 128 -53.38 19.03 -51.36
C LYS A 128 -52.22 18.04 -51.23
N ALA A 129 -51.67 17.56 -52.35
CA ALA A 129 -50.53 16.65 -52.36
C ALA A 129 -49.26 17.31 -51.80
N ASP A 130 -48.98 18.55 -52.18
CA ASP A 130 -47.84 19.34 -51.67
C ASP A 130 -47.97 19.61 -50.16
N THR A 131 -49.19 19.96 -49.70
CA THR A 131 -49.48 20.16 -48.27
C THR A 131 -49.25 18.87 -47.47
N HIS A 132 -49.77 17.74 -47.95
CA HIS A 132 -49.54 16.44 -47.31
C HIS A 132 -48.06 16.06 -47.32
N ALA A 133 -47.36 16.23 -48.44
CA ALA A 133 -45.94 15.91 -48.55
C ALA A 133 -45.07 16.80 -47.64
N SER A 134 -45.47 18.06 -47.42
CA SER A 134 -44.82 18.95 -46.45
C SER A 134 -45.07 18.48 -45.02
N GLY A 135 -46.33 18.19 -44.66
CA GLY A 135 -46.69 17.70 -43.33
C GLY A 135 -45.97 16.41 -42.94
N THR A 136 -45.97 15.40 -43.82
CA THR A 136 -45.27 14.13 -43.58
C THR A 136 -43.75 14.30 -43.42
N ARG A 137 -43.14 15.27 -44.11
CA ARG A 137 -41.72 15.61 -43.93
C ARG A 137 -41.46 16.29 -42.59
N GLU A 138 -42.28 17.28 -42.23
CA GLU A 138 -42.16 17.99 -40.96
C GLU A 138 -42.38 17.07 -39.76
N GLU A 139 -43.36 16.17 -39.82
CA GLU A 139 -43.58 15.12 -38.81
C GLU A 139 -42.36 14.17 -38.68
N ALA A 140 -41.81 13.72 -39.81
CA ALA A 140 -40.64 12.83 -39.83
C ALA A 140 -39.36 13.52 -39.30
N ASP A 141 -39.12 14.78 -39.69
CA ASP A 141 -37.97 15.56 -39.22
C ASP A 141 -38.08 15.91 -37.72
N ASN A 142 -39.29 16.24 -37.25
CA ASN A 142 -39.55 16.45 -35.82
C ASN A 142 -39.36 15.17 -35.01
N TYR A 143 -39.89 14.03 -35.47
CA TYR A 143 -39.69 12.73 -34.82
C TYR A 143 -38.20 12.37 -34.76
N ALA A 144 -37.48 12.47 -35.89
CA ALA A 144 -36.05 12.21 -35.93
C ALA A 144 -35.24 13.19 -35.06
N ALA A 145 -35.66 14.46 -34.94
CA ALA A 145 -35.04 15.42 -34.03
C ALA A 145 -35.30 15.09 -32.56
N GLN A 146 -36.48 14.60 -32.21
CA GLN A 146 -36.80 14.12 -30.86
C GLN A 146 -35.97 12.88 -30.50
N THR A 147 -35.96 11.84 -31.34
CA THR A 147 -35.19 10.60 -31.07
C THR A 147 -33.69 10.89 -30.94
N ARG A 148 -33.14 11.82 -31.73
CA ARG A 148 -31.74 12.28 -31.57
C ARG A 148 -31.51 12.95 -30.21
N ARG A 149 -32.38 13.88 -29.79
CA ARG A 149 -32.28 14.53 -28.47
C ARG A 149 -32.37 13.55 -27.30
N GLU A 150 -33.27 12.58 -27.38
CA GLU A 150 -33.44 11.53 -26.35
C GLU A 150 -32.19 10.63 -26.27
N ALA A 151 -31.63 10.23 -27.42
CA ALA A 151 -30.39 9.48 -27.48
C ALA A 151 -29.18 10.27 -26.94
N ASP A 152 -29.06 11.56 -27.29
CA ASP A 152 -28.01 12.44 -26.79
C ASP A 152 -28.09 12.66 -25.27
N GLN A 153 -29.31 12.84 -24.74
CA GLN A 153 -29.56 12.94 -23.29
C GLN A 153 -29.17 11.65 -22.57
N HIS A 154 -29.61 10.49 -23.07
CA HIS A 154 -29.27 9.19 -22.49
C HIS A 154 -27.76 8.91 -22.54
N ALA A 155 -27.09 9.27 -23.63
CA ALA A 155 -25.63 9.18 -23.77
C ALA A 155 -24.89 10.12 -22.79
N ALA A 156 -25.39 11.34 -22.58
CA ALA A 156 -24.85 12.28 -21.59
C ALA A 156 -25.03 11.76 -20.15
N GLU A 157 -26.19 11.18 -19.82
CA GLU A 157 -26.41 10.53 -18.52
C GLU A 157 -25.47 9.35 -18.28
N ILE A 158 -25.24 8.48 -19.28
CA ILE A 158 -24.31 7.35 -19.17
C ILE A 158 -22.88 7.86 -18.90
N ARG A 159 -22.43 8.88 -19.65
CA ARG A 159 -21.11 9.50 -19.45
C ARG A 159 -20.98 10.05 -18.03
N LYS A 160 -21.94 10.87 -17.59
CA LYS A 160 -21.96 11.44 -16.22
C LYS A 160 -21.89 10.34 -15.14
N LYS A 161 -22.69 9.28 -15.26
CA LYS A 161 -22.69 8.15 -14.31
C LYS A 161 -21.35 7.39 -14.32
N ALA A 162 -20.71 7.26 -15.47
CA ALA A 162 -19.37 6.65 -15.61
C ALA A 162 -18.25 7.53 -15.02
N ASP A 163 -18.32 8.85 -15.21
CA ASP A 163 -17.37 9.82 -14.65
C ASP A 163 -17.50 9.90 -13.12
N GLU A 164 -18.74 9.91 -12.59
CA GLU A 164 -19.03 9.83 -11.16
C GLU A 164 -18.52 8.52 -10.54
N TYR A 165 -18.77 7.38 -11.18
CA TYR A 165 -18.25 6.07 -10.75
C TYR A 165 -16.72 6.02 -10.76
N THR A 166 -16.09 6.54 -11.82
CA THR A 166 -14.62 6.59 -11.95
C THR A 166 -14.01 7.48 -10.87
N THR A 167 -14.62 8.64 -10.60
CA THR A 167 -14.18 9.57 -9.55
C THR A 167 -14.33 8.96 -8.16
N ARG A 168 -15.45 8.29 -7.88
CA ARG A 168 -15.69 7.59 -6.61
C ARG A 168 -14.70 6.44 -6.38
N THR A 169 -14.43 5.65 -7.42
CA THR A 169 -13.49 4.51 -7.35
C THR A 169 -12.05 4.98 -7.15
N LYS A 170 -11.62 6.04 -7.86
CA LYS A 170 -10.31 6.68 -7.63
C LYS A 170 -10.18 7.17 -6.19
N LYS A 171 -11.14 7.98 -5.72
CA LYS A 171 -11.12 8.49 -4.35
C LYS A 171 -11.07 7.36 -3.31
N ALA A 172 -11.87 6.30 -3.48
CA ALA A 172 -11.84 5.16 -2.55
C ALA A 172 -10.48 4.44 -2.52
N ALA A 173 -9.77 4.35 -3.65
CA ALA A 173 -8.42 3.81 -3.72
C ALA A 173 -7.38 4.76 -3.07
N ASP A 174 -7.51 6.07 -3.28
CA ASP A 174 -6.65 7.09 -2.67
C ASP A 174 -6.84 7.15 -1.14
N ASP A 175 -8.08 7.14 -0.66
CA ASP A 175 -8.45 7.09 0.76
C ASP A 175 -7.91 5.81 1.43
N TYR A 176 -8.04 4.65 0.76
CA TYR A 176 -7.48 3.38 1.25
C TYR A 176 -5.94 3.40 1.29
N ALA A 177 -5.30 3.89 0.23
CA ALA A 177 -3.84 4.02 0.17
C ALA A 177 -3.29 5.03 1.20
N ALA A 178 -4.07 6.05 1.58
CA ALA A 178 -3.75 6.96 2.68
C ALA A 178 -3.89 6.26 4.04
N GLY A 179 -4.95 5.47 4.24
CA GLY A 179 -5.16 4.65 5.45
C GLY A 179 -4.00 3.69 5.72
N VAL A 180 -3.65 2.85 4.73
CA VAL A 180 -2.54 1.89 4.83
C VAL A 180 -1.19 2.59 5.12
N LYS A 181 -0.95 3.78 4.53
CA LYS A 181 0.25 4.58 4.84
C LYS A 181 0.24 5.11 6.28
N ALA A 182 -0.91 5.56 6.79
CA ALA A 182 -1.03 6.04 8.16
C ALA A 182 -0.84 4.91 9.18
N GLU A 183 -1.41 3.72 8.93
CA GLU A 183 -1.21 2.53 9.74
C GLU A 183 0.26 2.08 9.76
N ALA A 184 0.91 2.02 8.60
CA ALA A 184 2.32 1.69 8.49
C ALA A 184 3.23 2.70 9.22
N GLN A 185 2.92 4.00 9.16
CA GLN A 185 3.64 5.04 9.90
C GLN A 185 3.41 4.94 11.42
N ALA A 186 2.18 4.63 11.85
CA ALA A 186 1.87 4.42 13.27
C ALA A 186 2.60 3.18 13.83
N TYR A 187 2.61 2.07 13.08
CA TYR A 187 3.34 0.86 13.44
C TYR A 187 4.86 1.12 13.49
N ALA A 188 5.44 1.78 12.49
CA ALA A 188 6.87 2.13 12.49
C ALA A 188 7.25 3.03 13.68
N LYS A 189 6.37 3.96 14.09
CA LYS A 189 6.56 4.81 15.28
C LYS A 189 6.49 4.01 16.58
N ASP A 190 5.53 3.08 16.71
CA ASP A 190 5.41 2.17 17.86
C ASP A 190 6.62 1.22 17.97
N GLN A 191 7.05 0.61 16.87
CA GLN A 191 8.25 -0.23 16.85
C GLN A 191 9.51 0.56 17.22
N LYS A 192 9.65 1.81 16.72
CA LYS A 192 10.75 2.67 17.15
C LYS A 192 10.67 2.99 18.65
N ALA A 193 9.51 3.36 19.17
CA ALA A 193 9.34 3.63 20.60
C ALA A 193 9.69 2.41 21.48
N LYS A 194 9.38 1.20 21.01
CA LYS A 194 9.78 -0.06 21.65
C LYS A 194 11.29 -0.29 21.61
N GLN A 195 11.94 -0.06 20.47
CA GLN A 195 13.41 -0.14 20.35
C GLN A 195 14.13 0.90 21.23
N ASP A 196 13.64 2.14 21.25
CA ASP A 196 14.18 3.22 22.08
C ASP A 196 14.00 2.86 23.59
N ALA A 197 12.86 2.31 23.99
CA ALA A 197 12.59 1.86 25.36
C ALA A 197 13.43 0.64 25.78
N ILE A 198 13.61 -0.35 24.91
CA ILE A 198 14.49 -1.50 25.16
C ILE A 198 15.94 -1.03 25.30
N THR A 199 16.40 -0.12 24.43
CA THR A 199 17.73 0.50 24.54
C THR A 199 17.91 1.21 25.88
N ALA A 200 16.91 2.01 26.32
CA ALA A 200 16.95 2.67 27.63
C ALA A 200 17.04 1.65 28.80
N GLN A 201 16.22 0.60 28.78
CA GLN A 201 16.26 -0.47 29.78
C GLN A 201 17.62 -1.20 29.80
N LEU A 202 18.21 -1.47 28.63
CA LEU A 202 19.55 -2.05 28.53
C LEU A 202 20.63 -1.12 29.09
N THR A 203 20.54 0.20 28.88
CA THR A 203 21.49 1.16 29.46
C THR A 203 21.40 1.25 30.99
N GLU A 204 20.20 1.26 31.57
CA GLU A 204 20.06 1.22 33.04
C GLU A 204 20.39 -0.16 33.63
N ARG A 205 20.11 -1.28 32.93
CA ARG A 205 20.57 -2.59 33.39
C ARG A 205 22.09 -2.74 33.33
N ARG A 206 22.73 -2.17 32.30
CA ARG A 206 24.19 -2.09 32.22
C ARG A 206 24.76 -1.26 33.37
N LYS A 207 24.22 -0.06 33.62
CA LYS A 207 24.65 0.84 34.70
C LYS A 207 24.46 0.26 36.10
N THR A 208 23.37 -0.47 36.34
CA THR A 208 23.17 -1.22 37.60
C THR A 208 24.14 -2.40 37.72
N LEU A 209 24.39 -3.16 36.65
CA LEU A 209 25.43 -4.20 36.63
C LEU A 209 26.83 -3.62 36.90
N GLU A 210 27.21 -2.51 36.27
CA GLU A 210 28.51 -1.86 36.48
C GLU A 210 28.67 -1.42 37.95
N ALA A 211 27.61 -0.91 38.59
CA ALA A 211 27.59 -0.60 40.02
C ALA A 211 27.64 -1.86 40.93
N GLU A 212 26.93 -2.93 40.57
CA GLU A 212 26.96 -4.23 41.24
C GLU A 212 28.37 -4.85 41.18
N TYR A 213 29.01 -4.83 40.00
CA TYR A 213 30.39 -5.29 39.81
C TYR A 213 31.40 -4.44 40.58
N ALA A 214 31.31 -3.11 40.53
CA ALA A 214 32.21 -2.23 41.27
C ALA A 214 32.10 -2.46 42.79
N LYS A 215 30.88 -2.62 43.31
CA LYS A 215 30.65 -2.94 44.72
C LYS A 215 31.23 -4.30 45.09
N ASN A 216 30.95 -5.34 44.31
CA ASN A 216 31.43 -6.71 44.58
C ASN A 216 32.96 -6.82 44.48
N HIS A 217 33.57 -6.07 43.56
CA HIS A 217 35.03 -5.98 43.45
C HIS A 217 35.64 -5.32 44.68
N ALA A 218 35.09 -4.18 45.11
CA ALA A 218 35.55 -3.48 46.31
C ALA A 218 35.36 -4.31 47.59
N THR A 219 34.26 -5.07 47.75
CA THR A 219 34.10 -5.97 48.90
C THR A 219 35.12 -7.11 48.87
N LEU A 220 35.38 -7.70 47.70
CA LEU A 220 36.37 -8.76 47.54
C LEU A 220 37.80 -8.26 47.80
N GLU A 221 38.13 -7.05 47.36
CA GLU A 221 39.41 -6.38 47.64
C GLU A 221 39.59 -6.16 49.15
N ASN A 222 38.57 -5.63 49.84
CA ASN A 222 38.56 -5.49 51.31
C ASN A 222 38.71 -6.84 52.03
N GLU A 223 38.10 -7.92 51.52
CA GLU A 223 38.26 -9.27 52.07
C GLU A 223 39.69 -9.80 51.86
N TYR A 224 40.29 -9.59 50.69
CA TYR A 224 41.70 -9.94 50.43
C TYR A 224 42.68 -9.13 51.30
N GLU A 225 42.44 -7.83 51.51
CA GLU A 225 43.26 -7.02 52.42
C GLU A 225 43.12 -7.50 53.88
N GLN A 226 41.91 -7.81 54.34
CA GLN A 226 41.70 -8.38 55.67
C GLN A 226 42.37 -9.76 55.83
N LEU A 227 42.28 -10.64 54.84
CA LEU A 227 42.96 -11.93 54.86
C LEU A 227 44.48 -11.77 54.86
N ARG A 228 45.02 -10.83 54.08
CA ARG A 228 46.44 -10.50 54.04
C ARG A 228 46.93 -9.91 55.37
N ALA A 229 46.15 -9.03 55.99
CA ALA A 229 46.44 -8.47 57.30
C ALA A 229 46.42 -9.55 58.39
N ARG A 230 45.41 -10.44 58.41
CA ARG A 230 45.35 -11.57 59.35
C ARG A 230 46.55 -12.50 59.19
N ASN A 231 46.88 -12.92 57.96
CA ASN A 231 48.06 -13.75 57.69
C ASN A 231 49.37 -13.05 58.13
N ALA A 232 49.48 -11.73 57.96
CA ALA A 232 50.64 -10.98 58.44
C ALA A 232 50.71 -10.97 59.98
N THR A 233 49.60 -10.75 60.68
CA THR A 233 49.56 -10.80 62.16
C THR A 233 49.75 -12.20 62.73
N GLU A 234 49.24 -13.24 62.07
CA GLU A 234 49.44 -14.64 62.44
C GLU A 234 50.90 -15.05 62.24
N HIS A 235 51.52 -14.64 61.12
CA HIS A 235 52.95 -14.84 60.88
C HIS A 235 53.82 -14.07 61.88
N GLU A 236 53.46 -12.83 62.24
CA GLU A 236 54.17 -12.06 63.27
C GLU A 236 54.03 -12.72 64.65
N HIS A 237 52.83 -13.21 65.01
CA HIS A 237 52.59 -13.95 66.25
C HIS A 237 53.43 -15.24 66.30
N LEU A 238 53.38 -16.07 65.26
CA LEU A 238 54.16 -17.31 65.17
C LEU A 238 55.68 -17.05 65.21
N MET A 239 56.15 -15.96 64.60
CA MET A 239 57.55 -15.55 64.67
C MET A 239 57.93 -14.99 66.05
N ALA A 240 57.03 -14.33 66.76
CA ALA A 240 57.23 -13.91 68.14
C ALA A 240 57.25 -15.11 69.10
N GLU A 241 56.30 -16.04 68.96
CA GLU A 241 56.27 -17.30 69.70
C GLU A 241 57.54 -18.11 69.48
N ALA A 242 57.94 -18.32 68.22
CA ALA A 242 59.19 -19.01 67.86
C ALA A 242 60.43 -18.32 68.47
N ARG A 243 60.48 -16.98 68.51
CA ARG A 243 61.55 -16.25 69.23
C ARG A 243 61.52 -16.51 70.73
N THR A 244 60.35 -16.49 71.38
CA THR A 244 60.25 -16.81 72.82
C THR A 244 60.62 -18.26 73.11
N GLU A 245 60.31 -19.19 72.20
CA GLU A 245 60.64 -20.61 72.38
C GLU A 245 62.14 -20.87 72.13
N ILE A 246 62.75 -20.18 71.17
CA ILE A 246 64.22 -20.14 71.02
C ILE A 246 64.85 -19.56 72.30
N GLU A 247 64.29 -18.50 72.89
CA GLU A 247 64.81 -17.91 74.12
C GLU A 247 64.63 -18.81 75.36
N ARG A 248 63.53 -19.59 75.43
CA ARG A 248 63.36 -20.66 76.44
C ARG A 248 64.38 -21.77 76.22
N ALA A 249 64.59 -22.20 74.98
CA ALA A 249 65.53 -23.26 74.63
C ALA A 249 67.00 -22.85 74.87
N THR A 250 67.39 -21.60 74.59
CA THR A 250 68.74 -21.11 74.92
C THR A 250 68.93 -21.05 76.44
N LYS A 251 67.98 -20.52 77.21
CA LYS A 251 68.05 -20.51 78.69
C LYS A 251 68.08 -21.93 79.29
N ALA A 252 67.35 -22.87 78.70
CA ALA A 252 67.41 -24.29 79.07
C ALA A 252 68.78 -24.91 78.75
N ASN A 253 69.40 -24.55 77.63
CA ASN A 253 70.75 -24.98 77.27
C ASN A 253 71.82 -24.32 78.16
N GLU A 254 71.72 -23.02 78.45
CA GLU A 254 72.62 -22.29 79.37
C GLU A 254 72.59 -22.88 80.78
N THR A 255 71.40 -23.13 81.33
CA THR A 255 71.25 -23.78 82.65
C THR A 255 71.78 -25.22 82.63
N ARG A 256 71.64 -25.95 81.51
CA ARG A 256 72.23 -27.29 81.35
C ARG A 256 73.74 -27.28 81.18
N ILE A 257 74.32 -26.27 80.53
CA ILE A 257 75.77 -26.05 80.48
C ILE A 257 76.29 -25.73 81.88
N ALA A 258 75.64 -24.83 82.62
CA ALA A 258 76.02 -24.52 84.00
C ALA A 258 75.93 -25.73 84.94
N GLN A 259 74.96 -26.63 84.75
CA GLN A 259 74.91 -27.92 85.44
C GLN A 259 76.11 -28.82 85.10
N LEU A 260 76.43 -28.96 83.81
CA LEU A 260 77.55 -29.78 83.34
C LEU A 260 78.91 -29.21 83.80
N ASP A 261 79.09 -27.89 83.81
CA ASP A 261 80.29 -27.24 84.37
C ASP A 261 80.37 -27.42 85.90
N GLY A 262 79.24 -27.41 86.60
CA GLY A 262 79.14 -27.74 88.02
C GLY A 262 79.58 -29.18 88.31
N GLU A 263 79.05 -30.16 87.56
CA GLU A 263 79.50 -31.56 87.61
C GLU A 263 80.97 -31.70 87.26
N ALA A 264 81.44 -31.04 86.20
CA ALA A 264 82.84 -31.08 85.76
C ALA A 264 83.78 -30.42 86.78
N LYS A 265 83.30 -29.44 87.57
CA LYS A 265 84.02 -28.92 88.73
C LYS A 265 84.06 -29.96 89.85
N GLN A 266 82.92 -30.51 90.27
CA GLN A 266 82.88 -31.55 91.31
C GLN A 266 83.78 -32.76 90.99
N ARG A 267 83.85 -33.19 89.71
CA ARG A 267 84.75 -34.26 89.24
C ARG A 267 86.24 -33.87 89.24
N ARG A 268 86.58 -32.58 89.16
CA ARG A 268 87.95 -32.07 89.34
C ARG A 268 88.29 -32.02 90.82
N ASP A 269 87.47 -31.34 91.62
CA ASP A 269 87.62 -31.22 93.07
C ASP A 269 87.76 -32.62 93.74
N ALA A 270 87.00 -33.62 93.27
CA ALA A 270 87.11 -35.02 93.72
C ALA A 270 88.43 -35.69 93.32
N ARG A 271 88.93 -35.48 92.09
CA ARG A 271 90.22 -36.02 91.63
C ARG A 271 91.40 -35.38 92.34
N ASP A 272 91.32 -34.09 92.64
CA ASP A 272 92.35 -33.40 93.42
C ASP A 272 92.39 -33.90 94.87
N ALA A 273 91.21 -34.22 95.46
CA ALA A 273 91.12 -34.90 96.75
C ALA A 273 91.63 -36.36 96.71
N GLU A 274 91.45 -37.09 95.60
CA GLU A 274 92.07 -38.41 95.39
C GLU A 274 93.60 -38.31 95.25
N ALA A 275 94.10 -37.31 94.52
CA ALA A 275 95.52 -37.06 94.35
C ALA A 275 96.20 -36.67 95.68
N LEU A 276 95.53 -35.90 96.53
CA LEU A 276 95.99 -35.61 97.90
C LEU A 276 96.11 -36.89 98.74
N LYS A 277 95.08 -37.75 98.76
CA LYS A 277 95.13 -39.04 99.47
C LYS A 277 96.24 -39.97 98.95
N GLN A 278 96.48 -39.99 97.64
CA GLN A 278 97.59 -40.74 97.06
C GLN A 278 98.96 -40.17 97.48
N ARG A 279 99.07 -38.85 97.62
CA ARG A 279 100.28 -38.20 98.13
C ARG A 279 100.53 -38.52 99.60
N GLU A 280 99.52 -38.40 100.46
CA GLU A 280 99.59 -38.79 101.88
C GLU A 280 100.04 -40.26 102.05
N LEU A 281 99.51 -41.17 101.21
CA LEU A 281 99.90 -42.58 101.19
C LEU A 281 101.34 -42.83 100.70
N MET A 282 101.89 -41.95 99.87
CA MET A 282 103.29 -42.04 99.44
C MET A 282 104.23 -41.44 100.49
N ASP A 283 103.84 -40.35 101.14
CA ASP A 283 104.59 -39.73 102.24
C ASP A 283 104.63 -40.66 103.47
N SER A 284 103.58 -41.44 103.77
CA SER A 284 103.60 -42.45 104.84
C SER A 284 104.59 -43.58 104.53
N LYS A 285 104.58 -44.12 103.31
CA LYS A 285 105.53 -45.14 102.85
C LYS A 285 106.97 -44.64 102.84
N ALA A 286 107.19 -43.35 102.56
CA ALA A 286 108.49 -42.72 102.65
C ALA A 286 108.98 -42.59 104.10
N ALA A 287 108.08 -42.36 105.06
CA ALA A 287 108.41 -42.37 106.49
C ALA A 287 108.76 -43.78 107.00
N GLU A 288 107.96 -44.80 106.65
CA GLU A 288 108.26 -46.21 106.96
C GLU A 288 109.65 -46.63 106.44
N LYS A 289 109.97 -46.24 105.20
CA LYS A 289 111.26 -46.53 104.56
C LYS A 289 112.46 -45.84 105.25
N ARG A 290 112.24 -44.68 105.89
CA ARG A 290 113.28 -44.00 106.67
C ARG A 290 113.53 -44.70 108.00
N ALA A 291 112.46 -45.03 108.73
CA ALA A 291 112.57 -45.74 110.01
C ALA A 291 113.31 -47.08 109.88
N SER A 292 113.07 -47.85 108.80
CA SER A 292 113.83 -49.09 108.55
C SER A 292 115.33 -48.85 108.31
N LEU A 293 115.69 -47.76 107.62
CA LEU A 293 117.11 -47.44 107.33
C LEU A 293 117.84 -46.94 108.58
N GLU A 294 117.20 -46.13 109.43
CA GLU A 294 117.77 -45.73 110.71
C GLU A 294 118.07 -46.96 111.60
N GLN A 295 117.13 -47.89 111.68
CA GLN A 295 117.29 -49.14 112.44
C GLN A 295 118.41 -50.04 111.89
N GLU A 296 118.65 -50.07 110.58
CA GLU A 296 119.81 -50.76 109.99
C GLU A 296 121.13 -50.08 110.39
N THR A 297 121.21 -48.75 110.37
CA THR A 297 122.45 -48.02 110.72
C THR A 297 122.84 -48.11 112.20
N GLU A 298 121.86 -48.12 113.12
CA GLU A 298 122.13 -48.23 114.56
C GLU A 298 122.71 -49.60 114.94
N ASN A 299 122.25 -50.67 114.29
CA ASN A 299 122.81 -52.01 114.45
C ASN A 299 124.27 -52.11 113.98
N ALA A 300 124.60 -51.50 112.83
CA ALA A 300 125.96 -51.50 112.29
C ALA A 300 126.98 -50.76 113.19
N LEU A 301 126.57 -49.65 113.80
CA LEU A 301 127.42 -48.86 114.72
C LEU A 301 127.76 -49.62 116.01
N ASN A 302 126.82 -50.41 116.54
CA ASN A 302 127.03 -51.18 117.76
C ASN A 302 128.00 -52.36 117.55
N GLN A 303 127.94 -53.04 116.39
CA GLN A 303 128.93 -54.07 116.05
C GLN A 303 130.35 -53.50 115.98
N ARG A 304 130.52 -52.33 115.35
CA ARG A 304 131.84 -51.71 115.10
C ARG A 304 132.56 -51.25 116.38
N ARG A 305 131.83 -51.00 117.47
CA ARG A 305 132.42 -50.68 118.79
C ARG A 305 133.07 -51.91 119.46
N ALA A 306 132.45 -53.09 119.35
CA ALA A 306 132.92 -54.31 120.01
C ALA A 306 134.22 -54.88 119.40
N GLU A 307 134.53 -54.55 118.15
CA GLU A 307 135.78 -54.95 117.48
C GLU A 307 136.99 -54.15 117.99
N LEU A 308 136.82 -52.84 118.21
CA LEU A 308 137.92 -51.91 118.53
C LEU A 308 138.50 -52.11 119.94
N GLU A 309 137.71 -52.54 120.93
CA GLU A 309 138.21 -52.82 122.28
C GLU A 309 139.12 -54.06 122.36
N ARG A 310 139.04 -54.98 121.38
CA ARG A 310 139.91 -56.16 121.33
C ARG A 310 141.29 -55.85 120.75
N GLU A 311 141.37 -55.06 119.67
CA GLU A 311 142.65 -54.74 119.02
C GLU A 311 143.61 -53.91 119.89
N LEU A 312 143.09 -53.15 120.87
CA LEU A 312 143.91 -52.24 121.68
C LEU A 312 144.79 -52.93 122.72
N ASN A 313 144.39 -54.11 123.23
CA ASN A 313 145.11 -54.77 124.33
C ASN A 313 146.27 -55.68 123.87
N GLU A 314 146.24 -56.21 122.65
CA GLU A 314 147.31 -57.10 122.14
C GLU A 314 148.53 -56.32 121.60
N ARG A 315 148.36 -55.07 121.15
CA ARG A 315 149.40 -54.30 120.42
C ARG A 315 150.48 -53.67 121.31
N ALA A 316 150.42 -53.81 122.63
CA ALA A 316 151.42 -53.27 123.57
C ALA A 316 152.73 -54.09 123.66
N ALA A 317 152.75 -55.35 123.17
CA ALA A 317 153.81 -56.30 123.52
C ALA A 317 155.03 -56.35 122.56
N VAL A 318 154.88 -55.96 121.28
CA VAL A 318 155.89 -56.28 120.23
C VAL A 318 156.31 -55.03 119.45
N ALA A 319 156.90 -54.05 120.14
CA ALA A 319 157.43 -52.81 119.55
C ALA A 319 158.90 -52.56 119.94
N LYS A 320 159.80 -53.54 119.66
CA LYS A 320 161.25 -53.35 119.87
C LYS A 320 162.19 -53.99 118.83
N ASP A 321 161.70 -54.45 117.68
CA ASP A 321 162.62 -54.92 116.63
C ASP A 321 162.15 -54.62 115.19
N ARG A 322 163.01 -53.87 114.47
CA ARG A 322 163.33 -53.87 113.01
C ARG A 322 162.15 -53.95 112.00
N ALA A 323 161.95 -53.03 111.05
CA ALA A 323 162.78 -51.97 110.46
C ALA A 323 163.93 -52.38 109.48
N ALA A 324 163.62 -53.21 108.46
CA ALA A 324 164.30 -53.32 107.14
C ALA A 324 163.52 -54.31 106.25
N LYS A 325 163.43 -54.25 104.89
CA LYS A 325 163.71 -53.31 103.79
C LYS A 325 162.89 -53.82 102.55
N ILE A 326 162.13 -53.06 101.73
CA ILE A 326 162.39 -51.98 100.73
C ILE A 326 162.40 -52.44 99.22
N VAL A 327 161.33 -52.05 98.49
CA VAL A 327 161.21 -51.48 97.09
C VAL A 327 161.33 -52.33 95.79
N GLY A 328 160.49 -51.96 94.78
CA GLY A 328 160.46 -52.35 93.34
C GLY A 328 159.01 -52.62 92.85
N ASP A 329 158.30 -51.89 91.95
CA ASP A 329 158.55 -50.95 90.81
C ASP A 329 159.14 -51.60 89.53
N ALA A 330 158.90 -51.21 88.25
CA ALA A 330 158.04 -50.24 87.50
C ALA A 330 158.12 -50.59 85.97
N GLU A 331 157.43 -50.08 84.92
CA GLU A 331 156.26 -49.20 84.60
C GLU A 331 155.63 -49.70 83.23
N ARG A 332 154.72 -49.14 82.39
CA ARG A 332 154.27 -47.83 81.82
C ARG A 332 155.28 -47.10 80.89
N GLY A 333 154.91 -46.41 79.77
CA GLY A 333 153.66 -46.28 78.98
C GLY A 333 153.68 -45.11 77.95
N ALA A 334 152.89 -45.19 76.85
CA ALA A 334 152.39 -44.11 75.93
C ALA A 334 153.20 -43.50 74.70
N ALA A 335 152.59 -43.63 73.50
CA ALA A 335 152.34 -42.68 72.37
C ALA A 335 153.41 -41.84 71.60
N LYS A 336 153.29 -41.73 70.24
CA LYS A 336 152.86 -40.50 69.46
C LYS A 336 153.05 -40.53 67.89
N VAL A 337 151.98 -40.17 67.14
CA VAL A 337 151.87 -39.55 65.75
C VAL A 337 152.49 -40.19 64.47
N ARG A 338 151.60 -40.31 63.43
CA ARG A 338 151.77 -40.36 61.95
C ARG A 338 153.09 -40.87 61.31
N GLU A 339 152.98 -41.96 60.54
CA GLU A 339 153.45 -42.00 59.14
C GLU A 339 152.58 -42.96 58.28
N THR A 340 153.04 -43.20 57.04
CA THR A 340 152.44 -43.87 55.86
C THR A 340 151.87 -45.30 55.97
N VAL A 341 150.84 -45.63 55.16
CA VAL A 341 150.72 -46.80 54.20
C VAL A 341 150.83 -48.24 54.78
N SER A 342 150.11 -49.32 54.39
CA SER A 342 149.33 -49.73 53.18
C SER A 342 148.31 -50.86 53.52
N ALA A 343 147.45 -51.20 52.54
CA ALA A 343 146.70 -52.46 52.37
C ALA A 343 145.55 -52.72 53.37
N GLU A 344 144.30 -52.91 52.96
CA GLU A 344 143.69 -53.90 52.02
C GLU A 344 143.59 -55.33 52.57
N ARG A 345 142.33 -55.78 52.78
CA ARG A 345 141.83 -57.17 52.73
C ARG A 345 142.43 -58.14 53.77
N ALA A 346 141.78 -59.23 54.19
CA ALA A 346 140.47 -59.81 53.87
C ALA A 346 139.82 -60.35 55.18
N ASP A 347 138.66 -60.99 55.24
CA ASP A 347 137.78 -61.49 54.17
C ASP A 347 136.30 -61.58 54.63
N SER A 348 135.40 -61.96 53.73
CA SER A 348 134.02 -62.35 54.04
C SER A 348 133.78 -63.84 53.83
N GLU A 349 134.08 -64.65 54.84
CA GLU A 349 133.71 -66.08 54.89
C GLU A 349 133.58 -66.53 56.37
N GLN A 350 132.64 -67.41 56.76
CA GLN A 350 131.88 -68.37 55.97
C GLN A 350 130.36 -68.31 56.19
N GLN A 351 129.60 -68.83 55.21
CA GLN A 351 128.23 -69.35 55.43
C GLN A 351 128.28 -70.77 56.06
N ILE A 352 127.13 -71.46 56.17
CA ILE A 352 126.87 -72.72 56.93
C ILE A 352 126.56 -72.39 58.40
N ALA A 353 125.46 -72.83 59.04
CA ALA A 353 124.28 -73.63 58.67
C ALA A 353 123.10 -73.20 59.61
N GLN A 354 121.83 -73.55 59.45
CA GLN A 354 121.14 -74.45 58.52
C GLN A 354 119.69 -74.00 58.33
N ARG A 355 119.21 -74.22 57.11
CA ARG A 355 117.88 -74.71 56.75
C ARG A 355 117.06 -75.35 57.88
N GLU A 356 115.86 -74.83 58.13
CA GLU A 356 114.57 -75.38 57.65
C GLU A 356 114.12 -76.70 58.29
N ALA A 357 113.33 -76.58 59.37
CA ALA A 357 112.10 -77.35 59.53
C ALA A 357 111.07 -76.42 60.21
N ALA A 358 109.99 -75.98 59.56
CA ALA A 358 108.84 -76.81 59.18
C ALA A 358 108.26 -77.52 60.43
N ALA A 359 107.59 -76.82 61.34
CA ALA A 359 106.21 -76.28 61.22
C ALA A 359 105.10 -77.36 61.22
N LYS A 360 103.89 -76.93 61.62
CA LYS A 360 102.61 -77.65 61.89
C LYS A 360 102.31 -77.72 63.40
N ALA A 361 101.09 -77.45 63.86
CA ALA A 361 99.87 -76.98 63.18
C ALA A 361 99.18 -75.90 64.04
N ARG A 362 98.59 -74.84 63.45
CA ARG A 362 97.17 -74.71 63.05
C ARG A 362 96.18 -74.96 64.21
N ALA A 363 95.04 -74.26 64.33
CA ALA A 363 94.27 -73.68 63.23
C ALA A 363 93.31 -72.53 63.64
N ALA A 364 92.79 -71.88 62.58
CA ALA A 364 91.46 -71.30 62.45
C ALA A 364 91.17 -69.87 62.98
N LYS A 365 90.45 -69.14 62.11
CA LYS A 365 89.43 -68.10 62.39
C LYS A 365 89.88 -66.76 63.01
N ILE A 366 89.48 -65.58 62.49
CA ILE A 366 88.71 -65.18 61.28
C ILE A 366 89.38 -63.98 60.62
N VAL A 367 89.31 -63.89 59.28
CA VAL A 367 89.41 -62.63 58.51
C VAL A 367 87.98 -62.25 58.12
N GLY A 368 87.51 -61.05 58.47
CA GLY A 368 86.09 -60.70 58.23
C GLY A 368 85.58 -59.33 58.68
N GLU A 369 86.44 -58.31 58.87
CA GLU A 369 86.03 -56.99 59.38
C GLU A 369 86.47 -55.83 58.46
N ALA A 370 86.34 -56.01 57.13
CA ALA A 370 86.70 -54.99 56.13
C ALA A 370 85.67 -54.80 54.99
N GLU A 371 84.54 -55.53 55.01
CA GLU A 371 83.59 -55.59 53.88
C GLU A 371 82.12 -55.41 54.33
N VAL A 372 81.81 -54.28 54.98
CA VAL A 372 80.42 -53.90 55.32
C VAL A 372 79.98 -52.62 54.60
N GLU A 373 80.87 -51.62 54.53
CA GLU A 373 80.52 -50.25 54.06
C GLU A 373 80.58 -50.06 52.53
N ALA A 374 80.07 -51.05 51.78
CA ALA A 374 79.99 -51.01 50.31
C ALA A 374 78.68 -51.55 49.71
N GLY A 375 77.85 -52.27 50.50
CA GLY A 375 76.61 -52.88 49.99
C GLY A 375 75.42 -51.93 49.95
N ARG A 376 75.27 -51.06 50.96
CA ARG A 376 73.99 -50.44 51.32
C ARG A 376 73.48 -49.32 50.40
N VAL A 377 74.30 -48.90 49.42
CA VAL A 377 73.98 -47.79 48.49
C VAL A 377 73.38 -48.27 47.16
N ARG A 378 73.52 -49.56 46.81
CA ARG A 378 73.06 -50.07 45.50
C ARG A 378 71.62 -50.58 45.46
N GLU A 379 71.01 -50.83 46.62
CA GLU A 379 69.64 -51.37 46.69
C GLU A 379 68.57 -50.25 46.65
N VAL A 380 68.82 -49.12 47.33
CA VAL A 380 67.87 -47.99 47.42
C VAL A 380 67.66 -47.28 46.08
N VAL A 381 68.74 -47.05 45.32
CA VAL A 381 68.69 -46.32 44.03
C VAL A 381 67.93 -47.12 42.95
N ALA A 382 67.99 -48.46 43.01
CA ALA A 382 67.30 -49.33 42.06
C ALA A 382 65.76 -49.36 42.28
N THR A 383 65.31 -49.27 43.53
CA THR A 383 63.88 -49.19 43.86
C THR A 383 63.27 -47.83 43.48
N GLU A 384 63.93 -46.72 43.79
CA GLU A 384 63.39 -45.39 43.46
C GLU A 384 63.25 -45.16 41.95
N GLN A 385 64.21 -45.65 41.15
CA GLN A 385 64.12 -45.51 39.68
C GLN A 385 62.99 -46.36 39.08
N THR A 386 62.78 -47.59 39.54
CA THR A 386 61.70 -48.45 39.03
C THR A 386 60.30 -48.05 39.50
N GLU A 387 60.17 -47.33 40.62
CA GLU A 387 58.92 -46.67 41.00
C GLU A 387 58.68 -45.38 40.22
N ALA A 388 59.71 -44.57 39.95
CA ALA A 388 59.60 -43.37 39.11
C ALA A 388 59.13 -43.70 37.69
N GLU A 389 59.71 -44.71 37.03
CA GLU A 389 59.29 -45.15 35.69
C GLU A 389 57.85 -45.71 35.67
N LYS A 390 57.43 -46.42 36.72
CA LYS A 390 56.03 -46.86 36.89
C LYS A 390 55.07 -45.68 37.06
N GLN A 391 55.43 -44.67 37.85
CA GLN A 391 54.58 -43.48 38.02
C GLN A 391 54.52 -42.62 36.75
N ILE A 392 55.61 -42.51 35.99
CA ILE A 392 55.65 -41.78 34.71
C ILE A 392 54.82 -42.51 33.65
N SER A 393 54.98 -43.82 33.48
CA SER A 393 54.20 -44.62 32.53
C SER A 393 52.71 -44.68 32.90
N ALA A 394 52.37 -44.80 34.18
CA ALA A 394 50.99 -44.69 34.66
C ALA A 394 50.38 -43.30 34.39
N ARG A 395 51.13 -42.21 34.61
CA ARG A 395 50.70 -40.84 34.25
C ARG A 395 50.53 -40.65 32.75
N GLN A 396 51.41 -41.21 31.92
CA GLN A 396 51.28 -41.15 30.45
C GLN A 396 50.06 -41.95 29.97
N GLN A 397 49.82 -43.16 30.49
CA GLN A 397 48.61 -43.92 30.16
C GLN A 397 47.33 -43.23 30.65
N ALA A 398 47.32 -42.64 31.86
CA ALA A 398 46.19 -41.86 32.35
C ALA A 398 45.91 -40.63 31.46
N ALA A 399 46.96 -39.89 31.07
CA ALA A 399 46.84 -38.74 30.16
C ALA A 399 46.35 -39.16 28.76
N GLN A 400 46.85 -40.27 28.21
CA GLN A 400 46.37 -40.82 26.94
C GLN A 400 44.89 -41.28 27.02
N GLN A 401 44.48 -41.92 28.12
CA GLN A 401 43.08 -42.29 28.35
C GLN A 401 42.16 -41.08 28.55
N GLN A 402 42.63 -40.00 29.18
CA GLN A 402 41.89 -38.74 29.27
C GLN A 402 41.78 -38.06 27.91
N ALA A 403 42.87 -37.99 27.13
CA ALA A 403 42.86 -37.45 25.77
C ALA A 403 41.91 -38.23 24.84
N ALA A 404 41.94 -39.57 24.89
CA ALA A 404 41.03 -40.41 24.13
C ALA A 404 39.55 -40.16 24.50
N LYS A 405 39.23 -40.08 25.80
CA LYS A 405 37.88 -39.75 26.28
C LYS A 405 37.41 -38.38 25.80
N ILE A 406 38.28 -37.36 25.84
CA ILE A 406 37.96 -36.01 25.36
C ILE A 406 37.70 -36.03 23.84
N VAL A 407 38.48 -36.78 23.06
CA VAL A 407 38.29 -36.92 21.61
C VAL A 407 36.99 -37.66 21.27
N ASP A 408 36.66 -38.75 21.98
CA ASP A 408 35.44 -39.51 21.71
C ASP A 408 34.18 -38.81 22.24
N GLU A 409 34.28 -38.02 23.32
CA GLU A 409 33.18 -37.16 23.76
C GLU A 409 32.99 -35.94 22.82
N ALA A 410 34.07 -35.40 22.26
CA ALA A 410 33.98 -34.39 21.19
C ALA A 410 33.31 -34.96 19.93
N LYS A 411 33.66 -36.18 19.51
CA LYS A 411 32.97 -36.88 18.40
C LYS A 411 31.49 -37.11 18.68
N LYS A 412 31.12 -37.57 19.89
CA LYS A 412 29.70 -37.70 20.26
C LYS A 412 28.97 -36.37 20.14
N ARG A 413 29.56 -35.27 20.62
CA ARG A 413 28.96 -33.93 20.52
C ARG A 413 28.84 -33.44 19.07
N THR A 414 29.76 -33.81 18.16
CA THR A 414 29.58 -33.53 16.73
C THR A 414 28.51 -34.40 16.10
N ASP A 415 28.47 -35.71 16.37
CA ASP A 415 27.46 -36.64 15.85
C ASP A 415 26.04 -36.26 16.34
N GLU A 416 25.92 -35.83 17.60
CA GLU A 416 24.67 -35.33 18.20
C GLU A 416 24.25 -33.98 17.59
N ALA A 417 25.20 -33.06 17.34
CA ALA A 417 24.93 -31.81 16.65
C ALA A 417 24.52 -32.00 15.18
N GLU A 418 25.15 -32.92 14.46
CA GLU A 418 24.79 -33.27 13.08
C GLU A 418 23.41 -33.93 13.00
N ARG A 419 23.07 -34.83 13.95
CA ARG A 419 21.73 -35.40 14.06
C ARG A 419 20.67 -34.34 14.35
N ALA A 420 20.93 -33.43 15.30
CA ALA A 420 20.02 -32.32 15.59
C ALA A 420 19.85 -31.35 14.40
N LEU A 421 20.90 -31.16 13.59
CA LEU A 421 20.83 -30.43 12.32
C LEU A 421 20.02 -31.17 11.25
N ALA A 422 20.14 -32.49 11.16
CA ALA A 422 19.38 -33.32 10.23
C ALA A 422 17.88 -33.38 10.61
N GLU A 423 17.54 -33.49 11.89
CA GLU A 423 16.16 -33.39 12.38
C GLU A 423 15.57 -32.00 12.12
N LYS A 424 16.33 -30.92 12.39
CA LYS A 424 15.87 -29.56 12.07
C LYS A 424 15.69 -29.33 10.56
N LYS A 425 16.55 -29.89 9.71
CA LYS A 425 16.36 -29.86 8.26
C LYS A 425 15.08 -30.58 7.85
N ARG A 426 14.86 -31.81 8.31
CA ARG A 426 13.60 -32.54 8.06
C ARG A 426 12.37 -31.80 8.55
N SER A 427 12.41 -31.20 9.74
CA SER A 427 11.30 -30.38 10.25
C SER A 427 11.05 -29.15 9.37
N VAL A 428 12.08 -28.47 8.89
CA VAL A 428 11.94 -27.35 7.95
C VAL A 428 11.40 -27.81 6.60
N GLU A 429 11.87 -28.93 6.06
CA GLU A 429 11.40 -29.54 4.81
C GLU A 429 9.92 -29.96 4.90
N GLN A 430 9.49 -30.56 6.02
CA GLN A 430 8.09 -30.90 6.28
C GLN A 430 7.21 -29.64 6.41
N ASN A 431 7.65 -28.65 7.20
CA ASN A 431 6.92 -27.39 7.35
C ASN A 431 6.80 -26.63 6.01
N LEU A 432 7.81 -26.71 5.15
CA LEU A 432 7.78 -26.12 3.81
C LEU A 432 6.77 -26.84 2.90
N ALA A 433 6.78 -28.18 2.90
CA ALA A 433 5.84 -28.98 2.12
C ALA A 433 4.38 -28.80 2.59
N GLU A 434 4.12 -28.63 3.90
CA GLU A 434 2.80 -28.28 4.41
C GLU A 434 2.38 -26.87 3.97
N LEU A 435 3.28 -25.89 4.01
CA LEU A 435 3.01 -24.53 3.51
C LEU A 435 2.73 -24.51 2.00
N GLU A 436 3.49 -25.27 1.20
CA GLU A 436 3.27 -25.41 -0.25
C GLU A 436 1.93 -26.11 -0.53
N ALA A 437 1.58 -27.17 0.20
CA ALA A 437 0.29 -27.85 0.07
C ALA A 437 -0.89 -26.94 0.46
N MET A 438 -0.76 -26.14 1.53
CA MET A 438 -1.78 -25.16 1.93
C MET A 438 -1.91 -24.02 0.92
N ALA A 439 -0.81 -23.53 0.35
CA ALA A 439 -0.81 -22.50 -0.68
C ALA A 439 -1.45 -23.02 -1.99
N GLN A 440 -1.11 -24.25 -2.40
CA GLN A 440 -1.73 -24.92 -3.55
C GLN A 440 -3.23 -25.09 -3.34
N GLN A 441 -3.67 -25.60 -2.18
CA GLN A 441 -5.09 -25.78 -1.85
C GLN A 441 -5.84 -24.43 -1.80
N GLN A 442 -5.21 -23.34 -1.37
CA GLN A 442 -5.80 -22.00 -1.46
C GLN A 442 -5.90 -21.53 -2.92
N ALA A 443 -4.86 -21.73 -3.74
CA ALA A 443 -4.88 -21.37 -5.16
C ALA A 443 -6.00 -22.12 -5.90
N ASP A 444 -6.05 -23.44 -5.78
CA ASP A 444 -7.07 -24.32 -6.40
C ASP A 444 -8.48 -23.88 -5.96
N LYS A 445 -8.67 -23.53 -4.68
CA LYS A 445 -9.94 -23.01 -4.18
C LYS A 445 -10.30 -21.64 -4.77
N THR A 446 -9.34 -20.72 -4.92
CA THR A 446 -9.62 -19.42 -5.55
C THR A 446 -9.95 -19.53 -7.03
N VAL A 447 -9.37 -20.50 -7.75
CA VAL A 447 -9.73 -20.83 -9.13
C VAL A 447 -11.15 -21.41 -9.18
N ALA A 448 -11.48 -22.38 -8.33
CA ALA A 448 -12.83 -22.95 -8.26
C ALA A 448 -13.91 -21.90 -7.89
N ASP A 449 -13.63 -20.99 -6.94
CA ASP A 449 -14.51 -19.87 -6.59
C ASP A 449 -14.64 -18.87 -7.75
N ALA A 450 -13.63 -18.71 -8.61
CA ALA A 450 -13.69 -17.85 -9.79
C ALA A 450 -14.49 -18.49 -10.94
N ASP A 451 -14.27 -19.77 -11.23
CA ASP A 451 -15.03 -20.52 -12.24
C ASP A 451 -16.51 -20.61 -11.88
N ALA A 452 -16.83 -20.87 -10.60
CA ALA A 452 -18.20 -20.86 -10.10
C ALA A 452 -18.88 -19.48 -10.27
N ARG A 453 -18.13 -18.38 -10.10
CA ARG A 453 -18.62 -17.02 -10.35
C ARG A 453 -18.81 -16.73 -11.84
N SER A 454 -17.92 -17.22 -12.73
CA SER A 454 -18.13 -17.12 -14.18
C SER A 454 -19.41 -17.85 -14.56
N GLN A 455 -19.53 -19.14 -14.23
CA GLN A 455 -20.71 -19.94 -14.56
C GLN A 455 -22.01 -19.35 -14.01
N ALA A 456 -21.99 -18.74 -12.81
CA ALA A 456 -23.14 -18.01 -12.27
C ALA A 456 -23.46 -16.72 -13.07
N SER A 457 -22.44 -15.97 -13.48
CA SER A 457 -22.58 -14.79 -14.35
C SER A 457 -23.11 -15.17 -15.74
N ASP A 458 -22.54 -16.19 -16.37
CA ASP A 458 -22.92 -16.68 -17.70
C ASP A 458 -24.37 -17.19 -17.71
N LYS A 459 -24.78 -17.91 -16.65
CA LYS A 459 -26.16 -18.36 -16.45
C LYS A 459 -27.12 -17.20 -16.19
N ALA A 460 -26.69 -16.15 -15.50
CA ALA A 460 -27.49 -14.94 -15.29
C ALA A 460 -27.62 -14.09 -16.58
N LEU A 461 -26.56 -14.03 -17.41
CA LEU A 461 -26.59 -13.39 -18.73
C LEU A 461 -27.52 -14.13 -19.68
N ALA A 462 -27.42 -15.47 -19.76
CA ALA A 462 -28.32 -16.31 -20.56
C ALA A 462 -29.79 -16.13 -20.14
N ALA A 463 -30.08 -16.11 -18.83
CA ALA A 463 -31.42 -15.87 -18.31
C ALA A 463 -31.95 -14.46 -18.66
N LYS A 464 -31.09 -13.42 -18.60
CA LYS A 464 -31.46 -12.07 -19.03
C LYS A 464 -31.68 -11.98 -20.54
N GLN A 465 -30.90 -12.69 -21.36
CA GLN A 465 -31.13 -12.79 -22.79
C GLN A 465 -32.50 -13.42 -23.08
N THR A 466 -32.87 -14.53 -22.42
CA THR A 466 -34.21 -15.14 -22.60
C THR A 466 -35.35 -14.24 -22.11
N GLN A 467 -35.12 -13.42 -21.08
CA GLN A 467 -36.10 -12.43 -20.62
C GLN A 467 -36.28 -11.31 -21.66
N VAL A 468 -35.19 -10.68 -22.11
CA VAL A 468 -35.24 -9.61 -23.13
C VAL A 468 -35.85 -10.12 -24.44
N GLU A 469 -35.56 -11.35 -24.83
CA GLU A 469 -36.14 -11.98 -26.03
C GLU A 469 -37.65 -12.25 -25.88
N ARG A 470 -38.12 -12.60 -24.68
CA ARG A 470 -39.58 -12.64 -24.39
C ARG A 470 -40.22 -11.26 -24.43
N GLU A 471 -39.63 -10.29 -23.74
CA GLU A 471 -40.15 -8.91 -23.71
C GLU A 471 -40.20 -8.29 -25.12
N LEU A 472 -39.20 -8.56 -25.96
CA LEU A 472 -39.19 -8.14 -27.37
C LEU A 472 -40.30 -8.82 -28.18
N ASN A 473 -40.51 -10.13 -28.00
CA ASN A 473 -41.58 -10.87 -28.68
C ASN A 473 -42.98 -10.41 -28.23
N GLU A 474 -43.18 -10.13 -26.93
CA GLU A 474 -44.42 -9.54 -26.41
C GLU A 474 -44.63 -8.11 -26.94
N GLN A 475 -43.58 -7.29 -27.03
CA GLN A 475 -43.69 -5.96 -27.64
C GLN A 475 -44.04 -6.05 -29.13
N GLN A 476 -43.45 -6.98 -29.89
CA GLN A 476 -43.81 -7.21 -31.30
C GLN A 476 -45.24 -7.73 -31.45
N ALA A 477 -45.72 -8.62 -30.57
CA ALA A 477 -47.11 -9.08 -30.56
C ALA A 477 -48.08 -7.91 -30.25
N ASN A 478 -47.79 -7.13 -29.21
CA ASN A 478 -48.59 -5.96 -28.83
C ASN A 478 -48.51 -4.80 -29.86
N ALA A 479 -47.45 -4.73 -30.66
CA ALA A 479 -47.35 -3.83 -31.80
C ALA A 479 -48.20 -4.33 -32.97
N LYS A 480 -48.15 -5.62 -33.31
CA LYS A 480 -49.02 -6.24 -34.34
C LYS A 480 -50.50 -6.11 -34.01
N ILE A 481 -50.90 -6.35 -32.75
CA ILE A 481 -52.29 -6.18 -32.29
C ILE A 481 -52.73 -4.72 -32.42
N ARG A 482 -51.88 -3.75 -32.07
CA ARG A 482 -52.19 -2.32 -32.25
C ARG A 482 -52.26 -1.91 -33.72
N ALA A 483 -51.35 -2.40 -34.56
CA ALA A 483 -51.38 -2.15 -36.00
C ALA A 483 -52.64 -2.73 -36.65
N ALA A 484 -53.00 -3.98 -36.33
CA ALA A 484 -54.23 -4.62 -36.80
C ALA A 484 -55.48 -3.83 -36.38
N LYS A 485 -55.53 -3.37 -35.12
CA LYS A 485 -56.65 -2.54 -34.65
C LYS A 485 -56.71 -1.16 -35.30
N ILE A 486 -55.58 -0.55 -35.65
CA ILE A 486 -55.56 0.71 -36.42
C ILE A 486 -56.06 0.50 -37.85
N VAL A 487 -55.73 -0.64 -38.48
CA VAL A 487 -56.29 -1.02 -39.79
C VAL A 487 -57.80 -1.27 -39.69
N GLU A 488 -58.26 -2.01 -38.69
CA GLU A 488 -59.69 -2.28 -38.44
C GLU A 488 -60.49 -0.97 -38.22
N ASP A 489 -59.97 -0.04 -37.42
CA ASP A 489 -60.59 1.26 -37.15
C ASP A 489 -60.60 2.15 -38.41
N ALA A 490 -59.59 2.04 -39.28
CA ALA A 490 -59.54 2.71 -40.58
C ALA A 490 -60.51 2.09 -41.61
N GLU A 491 -60.64 0.77 -41.65
CA GLU A 491 -61.61 0.05 -42.48
C GLU A 491 -63.05 0.36 -42.07
N GLN A 492 -63.34 0.42 -40.77
CA GLN A 492 -64.65 0.85 -40.25
C GLN A 492 -64.98 2.30 -40.64
N ARG A 493 -64.01 3.23 -40.56
CA ARG A 493 -64.19 4.62 -41.03
C ARG A 493 -64.40 4.70 -42.55
N LEU A 494 -63.74 3.84 -43.33
CA LEU A 494 -63.96 3.73 -44.77
C LEU A 494 -65.36 3.19 -45.10
N ALA A 495 -65.84 2.20 -44.35
CA ALA A 495 -67.20 1.68 -44.47
C ALA A 495 -68.24 2.75 -44.11
N GLU A 496 -68.07 3.47 -42.99
CA GLU A 496 -68.93 4.61 -42.64
C GLU A 496 -68.92 5.70 -43.72
N ALA A 497 -67.75 6.04 -44.28
CA ALA A 497 -67.66 7.03 -45.35
C ALA A 497 -68.40 6.56 -46.61
N ALA A 498 -68.25 5.28 -47.01
CA ALA A 498 -68.96 4.70 -48.14
C ALA A 498 -70.48 4.62 -47.93
N ASP A 499 -70.94 4.34 -46.70
CA ASP A 499 -72.36 4.35 -46.35
C ASP A 499 -72.94 5.78 -46.33
N ARG A 500 -72.18 6.77 -45.84
CA ARG A 500 -72.57 8.19 -45.91
C ARG A 500 -72.66 8.69 -47.35
N ILE A 501 -71.76 8.28 -48.24
CA ILE A 501 -71.84 8.56 -49.68
C ILE A 501 -73.11 7.92 -50.25
N ARG A 502 -73.37 6.63 -49.99
CA ARG A 502 -74.61 5.96 -50.45
C ARG A 502 -75.89 6.63 -49.95
N GLN A 503 -75.89 7.14 -48.72
CA GLN A 503 -77.02 7.92 -48.18
C GLN A 503 -77.16 9.30 -48.85
N ALA A 504 -76.05 9.95 -49.23
CA ALA A 504 -76.07 11.19 -49.99
C ALA A 504 -76.59 10.95 -51.42
N ASP A 505 -76.11 9.91 -52.11
CA ASP A 505 -76.61 9.51 -53.43
C ASP A 505 -78.12 9.22 -53.41
N GLU A 506 -78.60 8.48 -52.40
CA GLU A 506 -80.04 8.24 -52.21
C GLU A 506 -80.83 9.51 -51.90
N PHE A 507 -80.23 10.48 -51.20
CA PHE A 507 -80.85 11.76 -50.89
C PHE A 507 -80.94 12.64 -52.14
N GLU A 508 -79.87 12.76 -52.92
CA GLU A 508 -79.89 13.45 -54.23
C GLU A 508 -80.91 12.81 -55.17
N ARG A 509 -81.03 11.47 -55.17
CA ARG A 509 -82.02 10.75 -55.97
C ARG A 509 -83.45 11.09 -55.55
N ARG A 510 -83.74 11.08 -54.24
CA ARG A 510 -85.05 11.47 -53.67
C ARG A 510 -85.35 12.97 -53.87
N VAL A 511 -84.36 13.84 -53.79
CA VAL A 511 -84.51 15.26 -54.15
C VAL A 511 -84.80 15.41 -55.64
N SER A 512 -84.10 14.70 -56.51
CA SER A 512 -84.32 14.70 -57.96
C SER A 512 -85.72 14.18 -58.34
N GLU A 513 -86.22 13.15 -57.65
CA GLU A 513 -87.59 12.64 -57.82
C GLU A 513 -88.65 13.64 -57.31
N ASN A 514 -88.41 14.31 -56.18
CA ASN A 514 -89.28 15.40 -55.69
C ASN A 514 -89.27 16.62 -56.61
N VAL A 515 -88.13 16.96 -57.21
CA VAL A 515 -88.00 18.04 -58.21
C VAL A 515 -88.71 17.65 -59.51
N ASN A 516 -88.52 16.44 -60.03
CA ASN A 516 -89.24 15.96 -61.22
C ASN A 516 -90.76 15.88 -61.00
N THR A 517 -91.23 15.43 -59.83
CA THR A 517 -92.67 15.40 -59.53
C THR A 517 -93.25 16.80 -59.34
N THR A 518 -92.53 17.74 -58.70
CA THR A 518 -92.99 19.15 -58.64
C THR A 518 -92.95 19.85 -60.00
N TYR A 519 -91.98 19.56 -60.88
CA TYR A 519 -91.99 20.01 -62.28
C TYR A 519 -93.14 19.40 -63.08
N GLY A 520 -93.45 18.11 -62.87
CA GLY A 520 -94.61 17.44 -63.48
C GLY A 520 -95.93 18.08 -63.04
N ILE A 521 -96.09 18.35 -61.74
CA ILE A 521 -97.25 19.06 -61.18
C ILE A 521 -97.33 20.50 -61.75
N LEU A 522 -96.19 21.18 -61.97
CA LEU A 522 -96.15 22.51 -62.59
C LEU A 522 -96.51 22.50 -64.08
N GLU A 523 -96.11 21.47 -64.84
CA GLU A 523 -96.51 21.30 -66.24
C GLU A 523 -98.00 20.91 -66.38
N ASP A 524 -98.51 20.02 -65.55
CA ASP A 524 -99.95 19.71 -65.54
C ASP A 524 -100.78 20.89 -65.01
N ALA A 525 -100.27 21.66 -64.04
CA ALA A 525 -100.88 22.94 -63.64
C ALA A 525 -100.89 23.95 -64.79
N LYS A 526 -99.80 24.12 -65.55
CA LYS A 526 -99.77 24.93 -66.79
C LYS A 526 -100.79 24.45 -67.81
N ARG A 527 -100.90 23.13 -68.05
CA ARG A 527 -101.86 22.54 -68.99
C ARG A 527 -103.30 22.80 -68.56
N HIS A 528 -103.60 22.64 -67.28
CA HIS A 528 -104.89 23.05 -66.71
C HIS A 528 -105.13 24.57 -66.83
N PHE A 529 -104.13 25.41 -66.58
CA PHE A 529 -104.28 26.86 -66.72
C PHE A 529 -104.52 27.28 -68.17
N ALA A 530 -103.84 26.65 -69.14
CA ALA A 530 -104.05 26.85 -70.57
C ALA A 530 -105.44 26.36 -71.02
N ALA A 531 -105.92 25.22 -70.50
CA ALA A 531 -107.27 24.74 -70.75
C ALA A 531 -108.35 25.69 -70.18
N VAL A 532 -108.15 26.19 -68.95
CA VAL A 532 -109.05 27.14 -68.29
C VAL A 532 -109.06 28.49 -69.03
N HIS A 533 -107.91 29.02 -69.44
CA HIS A 533 -107.85 30.24 -70.25
C HIS A 533 -108.52 30.08 -71.63
N LYS A 534 -108.45 28.88 -72.22
CA LYS A 534 -109.13 28.57 -73.49
C LYS A 534 -110.64 28.39 -73.33
N ALA A 535 -111.12 28.04 -72.13
CA ALA A 535 -112.55 28.00 -71.79
C ALA A 535 -113.12 29.38 -71.38
N SER A 536 -112.32 30.23 -70.71
CA SER A 536 -112.74 31.54 -70.17
C SER A 536 -112.91 32.65 -71.22
N ALA A 537 -112.66 32.37 -72.50
CA ALA A 537 -112.71 33.35 -73.59
C ALA A 537 -114.07 33.47 -74.29
N ALA A 538 -115.10 32.71 -73.86
CA ALA A 538 -116.42 32.72 -74.47
C ALA A 538 -117.54 32.90 -73.41
N GLN A 539 -118.35 33.96 -73.58
CA GLN A 539 -119.49 34.36 -72.73
C GLN A 539 -119.10 34.85 -71.32
N SER A 540 -119.57 35.98 -70.78
CA SER A 540 -120.13 37.23 -71.35
C SER A 540 -120.26 38.27 -70.20
N GLY A 541 -120.10 39.57 -70.46
CA GLY A 541 -120.42 40.64 -69.47
C GLY A 541 -121.92 41.00 -69.43
N PRO A 542 -122.36 42.05 -68.70
CA PRO A 542 -121.55 43.04 -67.94
C PRO A 542 -122.10 43.41 -66.53
N ALA A 543 -121.56 44.50 -65.95
CA ALA A 543 -122.13 45.42 -64.96
C ALA A 543 -121.81 45.28 -63.43
N GLN A 544 -121.61 46.48 -62.86
CA GLN A 544 -121.20 46.94 -61.52
C GLN A 544 -122.43 47.22 -60.58
N PRO A 545 -122.30 47.81 -59.35
CA PRO A 545 -121.22 47.83 -58.31
C PRO A 545 -121.73 47.68 -56.83
N ARG A 546 -120.82 47.94 -55.86
CA ARG A 546 -120.98 48.21 -54.40
C ARG A 546 -120.95 46.97 -53.48
N GLY A 547 -120.27 46.99 -52.32
CA GLY A 547 -119.39 48.04 -51.77
C GLY A 547 -118.81 47.73 -50.36
N THR A 548 -118.05 48.70 -49.82
CA THR A 548 -117.56 48.85 -48.42
C THR A 548 -116.58 47.82 -47.80
N GLN A 549 -115.40 48.34 -47.42
CA GLN A 549 -114.45 47.86 -46.40
C GLN A 549 -114.99 48.14 -44.96
N PRO A 550 -114.29 47.89 -43.81
CA PRO A 550 -112.92 47.35 -43.60
C PRO A 550 -112.72 46.23 -42.52
N GLN A 551 -111.56 45.55 -42.58
CA GLN A 551 -110.48 45.37 -41.57
C GLN A 551 -110.71 45.70 -40.06
N PRO A 552 -109.85 45.28 -39.07
CA PRO A 552 -108.50 44.63 -39.15
C PRO A 552 -108.10 43.60 -38.00
N VAL A 553 -106.79 43.27 -37.89
CA VAL A 553 -105.96 42.79 -36.73
C VAL A 553 -106.21 41.36 -36.15
N LYS A 554 -105.25 40.40 -36.10
CA LYS A 554 -104.03 40.35 -35.24
C LYS A 554 -103.06 39.17 -35.54
N THR A 555 -101.77 39.40 -35.27
CA THR A 555 -100.66 38.44 -35.00
C THR A 555 -100.86 37.71 -33.64
N PRO A 556 -100.11 36.66 -33.17
CA PRO A 556 -98.63 36.50 -33.37
C PRO A 556 -97.92 35.10 -33.20
N VAL A 557 -96.61 35.07 -33.51
CA VAL A 557 -95.46 34.50 -32.71
C VAL A 557 -95.24 32.98 -32.45
N ASN A 558 -93.96 32.59 -32.59
CA ASN A 558 -93.22 31.40 -32.08
C ASN A 558 -93.62 29.98 -32.53
N GLY A 559 -92.74 28.96 -32.45
CA GLY A 559 -91.30 28.96 -32.09
C GLY A 559 -90.86 27.74 -31.25
N ALA A 560 -89.56 27.40 -31.32
CA ALA A 560 -88.93 26.16 -30.81
C ALA A 560 -89.30 24.88 -31.59
N LYS A 561 -88.48 23.81 -31.62
CA LYS A 561 -87.20 23.57 -30.93
C LYS A 561 -86.02 23.48 -31.90
#